data_AF-A0A7Y7HV14-F1
#
_entry.id   AF-A0A7Y7HV14-F1
#
_cell.length_a   1.000
_cell.length_b   1.000
_cell.length_c   1.000
_cell.angle_alpha   90.00
_cell.angle_beta   90.00
_cell.angle_gamma   90.00
#
_symmetry.space_group_name_H-M   'P 1'
#
loop_
_entity.id
_entity.type
_entity.pdbx_description
1 polymer ?
#
loop_
_entity_poly.entity_id
_entity_poly.type
_entity_poly.pdbx_seq_one_letter_code
_entity_poly.pdbx_strand_id
1 'polypeptide(L)'
;MFTNPEQFANVTKALFEFQLETFNTLTSKTVQGVEQVIALNLQTAKSQLEDNLSAGKAISQASDPKAALQRAADQIQPGVAGAAAYQQQLGDIIAEIREEFTRAADAHVTEAKNNLSALIHDVTKNVRPGSENAVQIVKTAIDNAFAGYEQVTKATKQAVEAVEAEIAKANALVAAQATSAKTKK
;
A
#
# COMPACT_ATOMS: atom_id res chain seq x y z
N MET A 1 17.82 -34.78 24.24
CA MET A 1 18.41 -33.44 24.11
C MET A 1 18.28 -33.02 22.67
N PHE A 2 17.68 -31.86 22.41
CA PHE A 2 17.48 -31.32 21.06
C PHE A 2 18.83 -31.35 20.32
N THR A 3 18.87 -31.98 19.16
CA THR A 3 20.11 -32.17 18.39
C THR A 3 20.62 -30.88 17.74
N ASN A 4 19.84 -29.79 17.75
CA ASN A 4 20.33 -28.49 17.28
C ASN A 4 19.58 -27.25 17.83
N PRO A 5 19.77 -26.88 19.11
CA PRO A 5 19.17 -25.67 19.70
C PRO A 5 19.61 -24.38 18.99
N GLU A 6 20.83 -24.35 18.46
CA GLU A 6 21.37 -23.21 17.72
C GLU A 6 20.64 -23.00 16.39
N GLN A 7 20.32 -24.05 15.63
CA GLN A 7 19.53 -23.90 14.41
C GLN A 7 18.13 -23.38 14.68
N PHE A 8 17.46 -23.87 15.73
CA PHE A 8 16.15 -23.36 16.11
C PHE A 8 16.21 -21.88 16.50
N ALA A 9 17.22 -21.49 17.29
CA ALA A 9 17.45 -20.10 17.65
C ALA A 9 17.76 -19.22 16.43
N ASN A 10 18.58 -19.70 15.49
CA ASN A 10 18.93 -18.98 14.26
C ASN A 10 17.72 -18.80 13.34
N VAL A 11 16.88 -19.84 13.17
CA VAL A 11 15.64 -19.71 12.40
C VAL A 11 14.69 -18.73 13.08
N THR A 12 14.49 -18.86 14.39
CA THR A 12 13.61 -17.94 15.14
C THR A 12 14.09 -16.48 15.02
N LYS A 13 15.41 -16.26 15.09
CA LYS A 13 16.03 -14.96 14.88
C LYS A 13 15.78 -14.43 13.46
N ALA A 14 16.03 -15.24 12.43
CA ALA A 14 15.80 -14.85 11.04
C ALA A 14 14.33 -14.48 10.80
N LEU A 15 13.38 -15.22 11.39
CA LEU A 15 11.96 -14.89 11.30
C LEU A 15 11.60 -13.57 11.96
N PHE A 16 12.21 -13.28 13.10
CA PHE A 16 11.99 -12.02 13.80
C PHE A 16 12.58 -10.83 13.03
N GLU A 17 13.81 -10.98 12.50
CA GLU A 17 14.46 -9.97 11.65
C GLU A 17 13.62 -9.70 10.40
N PHE A 18 13.10 -10.75 9.75
CA PHE A 18 12.23 -10.63 8.58
C PHE A 18 10.92 -9.87 8.88
N GLN A 19 10.30 -10.12 10.05
CA GLN A 19 9.12 -9.37 10.48
C GLN A 19 9.42 -7.89 10.72
N LEU A 20 10.56 -7.58 11.34
CA LEU A 20 10.99 -6.19 11.56
C LEU A 20 11.31 -5.46 10.25
N GLU A 21 11.99 -6.13 9.32
CA GLU A 21 12.28 -5.60 7.99
C GLU A 21 10.99 -5.31 7.22
N THR A 22 10.03 -6.24 7.26
CA THR A 22 8.71 -6.05 6.64
C THR A 22 8.01 -4.84 7.24
N PHE A 23 7.96 -4.73 8.57
CA PHE A 23 7.33 -3.60 9.24
C PHE A 23 7.98 -2.26 8.85
N ASN A 24 9.31 -2.20 8.84
CA ASN A 24 10.06 -1.01 8.44
C ASN A 24 9.79 -0.62 6.99
N THR A 25 9.78 -1.61 6.08
CA THR A 25 9.52 -1.40 4.65
C THR A 25 8.12 -0.84 4.43
N LEU A 26 7.09 -1.46 5.01
CA LEU A 26 5.71 -1.01 4.87
C LEU A 26 5.47 0.37 5.51
N THR A 27 6.09 0.62 6.67
CA THR A 27 6.02 1.94 7.33
C THR A 27 6.67 3.01 6.48
N SER A 28 7.89 2.75 5.97
CA SER A 28 8.60 3.67 5.08
C SER A 28 7.80 3.95 3.83
N LYS A 29 7.22 2.92 3.20
CA LYS A 29 6.39 3.08 2.00
C LYS A 29 5.14 3.92 2.26
N THR A 30 4.51 3.73 3.42
CA THR A 30 3.35 4.51 3.84
C THR A 30 3.70 5.98 4.02
N VAL A 31 4.82 6.28 4.69
CA VAL A 31 5.31 7.66 4.88
C VAL A 31 5.62 8.32 3.54
N GLN A 32 6.31 7.62 2.64
CA GLN A 32 6.58 8.11 1.28
C GLN A 32 5.28 8.38 0.51
N GLY A 33 4.27 7.51 0.64
CA GLY A 33 2.95 7.73 0.06
C GLY A 33 2.29 9.01 0.56
N VAL A 34 2.37 9.30 1.86
CA VAL A 34 1.87 10.57 2.42
C VAL A 34 2.64 11.76 1.86
N GLU A 35 3.97 11.69 1.77
CA GLU A 35 4.79 12.74 1.15
C GLU A 35 4.39 13.00 -0.31
N GLN A 36 4.16 11.94 -1.09
CA GLN A 36 3.70 12.04 -2.48
C GLN A 36 2.32 12.69 -2.57
N VAL A 37 1.37 12.35 -1.69
CA VAL A 37 0.04 12.99 -1.65
C VAL A 37 0.13 14.47 -1.27
N ILE A 38 0.98 14.83 -0.31
CA ILE A 38 1.22 16.23 0.05
C ILE A 38 1.82 17.00 -1.13
N ALA A 39 2.82 16.42 -1.80
CA ALA A 39 3.44 17.01 -2.98
C ALA A 39 2.43 17.19 -4.12
N LEU A 40 1.56 16.20 -4.36
CA LEU A 40 0.49 16.27 -5.34
C LEU A 40 -0.49 17.41 -5.03
N ASN A 41 -0.92 17.55 -3.77
CA ASN A 41 -1.80 18.64 -3.34
C ASN A 41 -1.15 20.01 -3.54
N LEU A 42 0.12 20.16 -3.17
CA LEU A 42 0.85 21.42 -3.34
C LEU A 42 1.02 21.78 -4.81
N GLN A 43 1.39 20.81 -5.65
CA GLN A 43 1.52 21.00 -7.09
C GLN A 43 0.17 21.38 -7.73
N THR A 44 -0.91 20.75 -7.29
CA THR A 44 -2.27 21.05 -7.76
C THR A 44 -2.70 22.46 -7.35
N ALA A 45 -2.49 22.85 -6.09
CA ALA A 45 -2.79 24.20 -5.61
C ALA A 45 -1.97 25.26 -6.37
N LYS A 46 -0.67 24.99 -6.59
CA LYS A 46 0.20 25.88 -7.37
C LYS A 46 -0.30 26.04 -8.80
N SER A 47 -0.64 24.94 -9.48
CA SER A 47 -1.20 24.97 -10.84
C SER A 47 -2.49 25.78 -10.88
N GLN A 48 -3.42 25.58 -9.94
CA GLN A 48 -4.67 26.33 -9.88
C GLN A 48 -4.45 27.83 -9.66
N LEU A 49 -3.47 28.21 -8.83
CA LEU A 49 -3.11 29.62 -8.64
C LEU A 49 -2.53 30.25 -9.91
N GLU A 50 -1.64 29.53 -10.61
CA GLU A 50 -1.07 29.97 -11.89
C GLU A 50 -2.16 30.10 -12.97
N ASP A 51 -3.07 29.14 -13.06
CA ASP A 51 -4.20 29.15 -13.98
C ASP A 51 -5.15 30.32 -13.70
N ASN A 52 -5.48 30.58 -12.43
CA ASN A 52 -6.34 31.70 -12.04
C ASN A 52 -5.70 33.05 -12.35
N LEU A 53 -4.39 33.20 -12.10
CA LEU A 53 -3.67 34.44 -12.42
C LEU A 53 -3.62 34.66 -13.93
N SER A 54 -3.36 33.60 -14.70
CA SER A 54 -3.37 33.62 -16.16
C SER A 54 -4.77 33.98 -16.71
N ALA A 55 -5.82 33.39 -16.16
CA ALA A 55 -7.21 33.67 -16.49
C ALA A 55 -7.57 35.14 -16.19
N GLY A 56 -7.25 35.63 -15.00
CA GLY A 56 -7.49 37.02 -14.60
C GLY A 56 -6.77 38.02 -15.52
N LYS A 57 -5.52 37.72 -15.92
CA LYS A 57 -4.78 38.50 -16.89
C LYS A 57 -5.42 38.44 -18.29
N ALA A 58 -5.85 37.25 -18.73
CA ALA A 58 -6.47 37.07 -20.04
C ALA A 58 -7.82 37.77 -20.14
N ILE A 59 -8.59 37.84 -19.05
CA ILE A 59 -9.85 38.58 -18.94
C ILE A 59 -9.60 40.09 -18.89
N SER A 60 -8.62 40.57 -18.11
CA SER A 60 -8.32 42.01 -18.03
C SER A 60 -7.78 42.60 -19.33
N GLN A 61 -7.19 41.76 -20.18
CA GLN A 61 -6.71 42.10 -21.53
C GLN A 61 -7.77 41.93 -22.62
N ALA A 62 -9.01 41.52 -22.28
CA ALA A 62 -10.06 41.33 -23.27
C ALA A 62 -10.51 42.68 -23.85
N SER A 63 -10.66 42.71 -25.18
CA SER A 63 -11.00 43.94 -25.92
C SER A 63 -12.45 44.38 -25.73
N ASP A 64 -13.34 43.45 -25.35
CA ASP A 64 -14.75 43.70 -25.10
C ASP A 64 -15.35 42.63 -24.14
N PRO A 65 -16.55 42.87 -23.57
CA PRO A 65 -17.19 41.94 -22.64
C PRO A 65 -17.52 40.56 -23.23
N LYS A 66 -17.74 40.46 -24.55
CA LYS A 66 -18.04 39.20 -25.23
C LYS A 66 -16.78 38.34 -25.34
N ALA A 67 -15.65 38.96 -25.66
CA ALA A 67 -14.33 38.32 -25.65
C ALA A 67 -13.95 37.85 -24.23
N ALA A 68 -14.28 38.61 -23.19
CA ALA A 68 -14.06 38.22 -21.80
C ALA A 68 -14.88 36.98 -21.39
N LEU A 69 -16.18 36.93 -21.76
CA LEU A 69 -17.05 35.79 -21.49
C LEU A 69 -16.59 34.52 -22.21
N GLN A 70 -16.13 34.66 -23.46
CA GLN A 70 -15.57 33.55 -24.23
C GLN A 70 -14.33 32.97 -23.53
N ARG A 71 -13.39 33.85 -23.11
CA ARG A 71 -12.18 33.46 -22.36
C ARG A 71 -12.49 32.75 -21.05
N ALA A 72 -13.49 33.25 -20.29
CA ALA A 72 -13.94 32.62 -19.06
C ALA A 72 -14.54 31.22 -19.29
N ALA A 73 -15.21 31.00 -20.42
CA ALA A 73 -15.75 29.69 -20.79
C ALA A 73 -14.64 28.67 -21.12
N ASP A 74 -13.60 29.11 -21.84
CA ASP A 74 -12.45 28.26 -22.21
C ASP A 74 -11.67 27.78 -20.98
N GLN A 75 -11.65 28.57 -19.90
CA GLN A 75 -11.01 28.21 -18.63
C GLN A 75 -11.71 27.06 -17.87
N ILE A 76 -12.95 26.70 -18.21
CA ILE A 76 -13.71 25.63 -17.53
C ILE A 76 -13.23 24.23 -17.96
N GLN A 77 -12.74 24.07 -19.19
CA GLN A 77 -12.24 22.77 -19.66
C GLN A 77 -10.97 22.28 -18.93
N PRO A 78 -9.94 23.12 -18.70
CA PRO A 78 -8.76 22.77 -17.91
C PRO A 78 -9.07 22.23 -16.52
N GLY A 79 -10.05 22.81 -15.82
CA GLY A 79 -10.42 22.38 -14.46
C GLY A 79 -10.95 20.94 -14.39
N VAL A 80 -11.62 20.46 -15.43
CA VAL A 80 -12.11 19.07 -15.51
C VAL A 80 -10.98 18.09 -15.82
N ALA A 81 -10.06 18.46 -16.71
CA ALA A 81 -8.88 17.67 -17.03
C ALA A 81 -7.92 17.57 -15.83
N GLY A 82 -7.75 18.67 -15.07
CA GLY A 82 -6.93 18.70 -13.86
C GLY A 82 -7.48 17.80 -12.74
N ALA A 83 -8.81 17.73 -12.58
CA ALA A 83 -9.42 16.83 -11.60
C ALA A 83 -9.22 15.35 -11.96
N ALA A 84 -9.34 14.98 -13.24
CA ALA A 84 -9.09 13.62 -13.70
C ALA A 84 -7.61 13.22 -13.54
N ALA A 85 -6.68 14.12 -13.87
CA ALA A 85 -5.26 13.91 -13.68
C ALA A 85 -4.89 13.73 -12.20
N TYR A 86 -5.44 14.58 -11.31
CA TYR A 86 -5.25 14.43 -9.86
C TYR A 86 -5.75 13.07 -9.36
N GLN A 87 -6.95 12.65 -9.79
CA GLN A 87 -7.50 11.34 -9.41
C GLN A 87 -6.63 10.18 -9.90
N GLN A 88 -6.12 10.26 -11.13
CA GLN A 88 -5.23 9.25 -11.67
C GLN A 88 -3.92 9.19 -10.88
N GLN A 89 -3.26 10.32 -10.65
CA GLN A 89 -2.00 10.38 -9.90
C GLN A 89 -2.17 9.90 -8.45
N LEU A 90 -3.29 10.25 -7.82
CA LEU A 90 -3.63 9.74 -6.49
C LEU A 90 -3.86 8.22 -6.51
N GLY A 91 -4.54 7.72 -7.54
CA GLY A 91 -4.73 6.29 -7.78
C GLY A 91 -3.40 5.53 -7.98
N ASP A 92 -2.44 6.13 -8.68
CA ASP A 92 -1.13 5.54 -8.92
C ASP A 92 -0.32 5.41 -7.61
N ILE A 93 -0.31 6.46 -6.77
CA ILE A 93 0.34 6.42 -5.43
C ILE A 93 -0.23 5.27 -4.60
N ILE A 94 -1.56 5.12 -4.63
CA ILE A 94 -2.26 4.08 -3.89
C ILE A 94 -1.89 2.70 -4.41
N ALA A 95 -1.88 2.53 -5.73
CA ALA A 95 -1.56 1.26 -6.37
C ALA A 95 -0.15 0.80 -5.98
N GLU A 96 0.80 1.74 -5.91
CA GLU A 96 2.17 1.48 -5.48
C GLU A 96 2.26 1.01 -4.02
N ILE A 97 1.49 1.64 -3.11
CA ILE A 97 1.41 1.20 -1.71
C ILE A 97 0.82 -0.21 -1.63
N ARG A 98 -0.30 -0.45 -2.33
CA ARG A 98 -0.96 -1.76 -2.37
C ARG A 98 -0.02 -2.86 -2.87
N GLU A 99 0.77 -2.57 -3.90
CA GLU A 99 1.72 -3.51 -4.47
C GLU A 99 2.77 -3.93 -3.42
N GLU A 100 3.35 -2.99 -2.69
CA GLU A 100 4.36 -3.30 -1.66
C GLU A 100 3.78 -4.13 -0.51
N PHE A 101 2.55 -3.83 -0.08
CA PHE A 101 1.87 -4.65 0.93
C PHE A 101 1.57 -6.07 0.44
N THR A 102 1.16 -6.21 -0.83
CA THR A 102 0.91 -7.51 -1.44
C THR A 102 2.20 -8.32 -1.54
N ARG A 103 3.29 -7.67 -1.98
CA ARG A 103 4.62 -8.27 -2.08
C ARG A 103 5.12 -8.75 -0.71
N ALA A 104 4.93 -7.96 0.33
CA ALA A 104 5.25 -8.36 1.70
C ALA A 104 4.47 -9.61 2.12
N ALA A 105 3.16 -9.66 1.84
CA ALA A 105 2.34 -10.83 2.13
C ALA A 105 2.83 -12.10 1.39
N ASP A 106 3.18 -11.98 0.11
CA ASP A 106 3.72 -13.10 -0.69
C ASP A 106 5.10 -13.56 -0.20
N ALA A 107 5.93 -12.62 0.26
CA ALA A 107 7.24 -12.93 0.84
C ALA A 107 7.10 -13.76 2.13
N HIS A 108 6.12 -13.46 3.00
CA HIS A 108 5.84 -14.26 4.20
C HIS A 108 5.45 -15.71 3.87
N VAL A 109 4.67 -15.94 2.80
CA VAL A 109 4.30 -17.29 2.35
C VAL A 109 5.54 -18.07 1.89
N THR A 110 6.43 -17.40 1.15
CA THR A 110 7.66 -18.02 0.64
C THR A 110 8.63 -18.35 1.77
N GLU A 111 8.82 -17.42 2.71
CA GLU A 111 9.72 -17.59 3.85
C GLU A 111 9.24 -18.71 4.79
N ALA A 112 7.93 -18.78 5.02
CA ALA A 112 7.31 -19.88 5.76
C ALA A 112 7.62 -21.25 5.12
N LYS A 113 7.45 -21.36 3.80
CA LYS A 113 7.70 -22.59 3.05
C LYS A 113 9.17 -23.02 3.15
N ASN A 114 10.10 -22.08 2.98
CA ASN A 114 11.54 -22.37 2.92
C ASN A 114 12.10 -22.79 4.29
N ASN A 115 11.84 -21.99 5.33
CA ASN A 115 12.34 -22.28 6.68
C ASN A 115 11.75 -23.57 7.23
N LEU A 116 10.48 -23.83 6.91
CA LEU A 116 9.84 -25.02 7.41
C LEU A 116 10.25 -26.30 6.68
N SER A 117 10.44 -26.24 5.36
CA SER A 117 11.00 -27.37 4.62
C SER A 117 12.38 -27.75 5.14
N ALA A 118 13.20 -26.77 5.54
CA ALA A 118 14.50 -27.01 6.13
C ALA A 118 14.39 -27.71 7.50
N LEU A 119 13.47 -27.25 8.38
CA LEU A 119 13.22 -27.85 9.69
C LEU A 119 12.67 -29.29 9.58
N ILE A 120 11.72 -29.55 8.68
CA ILE A 120 11.14 -30.89 8.48
C ILE A 120 12.21 -31.88 8.02
N HIS A 121 13.03 -31.48 7.04
CA HIS A 121 14.08 -32.34 6.48
C HIS A 121 15.17 -32.68 7.51
N ASP A 122 15.55 -31.72 8.36
CA ASP A 122 16.58 -31.93 9.37
C ASP A 122 16.10 -32.80 10.54
N VAL A 123 14.83 -32.66 10.92
CA VAL A 123 14.20 -33.46 12.00
C VAL A 123 13.96 -34.90 11.55
N THR A 124 13.42 -35.11 10.35
CA THR A 124 13.06 -36.45 9.86
C THR A 124 14.28 -37.32 9.55
N LYS A 125 15.42 -36.75 9.18
CA LYS A 125 16.67 -37.51 8.97
C LYS A 125 17.39 -37.94 10.25
N ASN A 126 17.12 -37.29 11.38
CA ASN A 126 17.87 -37.48 12.63
C ASN A 126 17.07 -38.20 13.74
N VAL A 127 15.96 -38.87 13.38
CA VAL A 127 15.10 -39.57 14.36
C VAL A 127 15.77 -40.86 14.83
N ARG A 128 16.17 -40.92 16.11
CA ARG A 128 16.64 -42.15 16.76
C ARG A 128 15.44 -42.99 17.25
N PRO A 129 15.51 -44.33 17.28
CA PRO A 129 14.45 -45.15 17.87
C PRO A 129 14.13 -44.71 19.32
N GLY A 130 12.86 -44.55 19.69
CA GLY A 130 12.43 -44.13 21.03
C GLY A 130 12.27 -42.61 21.23
N SER A 131 12.20 -41.82 20.15
CA SER A 131 12.07 -40.35 20.18
C SER A 131 10.70 -39.84 19.72
N GLU A 132 9.66 -40.68 19.75
CA GLU A 132 8.31 -40.42 19.24
C GLU A 132 7.67 -39.17 19.88
N ASN A 133 7.86 -38.96 21.19
CA ASN A 133 7.38 -37.77 21.90
C ASN A 133 8.09 -36.48 21.43
N ALA A 134 9.39 -36.54 21.14
CA ALA A 134 10.14 -35.38 20.67
C ALA A 134 9.75 -35.01 19.23
N VAL A 135 9.57 -36.02 18.37
CA VAL A 135 9.04 -35.82 17.01
C VAL A 135 7.66 -35.17 17.05
N GLN A 136 6.79 -35.58 17.97
CA GLN A 136 5.46 -35.02 18.07
C GLN A 136 5.44 -33.58 18.60
N ILE A 137 6.33 -33.23 19.53
CA ILE A 137 6.51 -31.83 19.96
C ILE A 137 6.97 -30.95 18.79
N VAL A 138 7.93 -31.44 18.00
CA VAL A 138 8.41 -30.71 16.82
C VAL A 138 7.30 -30.56 15.77
N LYS A 139 6.53 -31.61 15.52
CA LYS A 139 5.37 -31.56 14.61
C LYS A 139 4.36 -30.51 15.06
N THR A 140 4.01 -30.48 16.36
CA THR A 140 3.10 -29.47 16.91
C THR A 140 3.68 -28.05 16.79
N ALA A 141 4.99 -27.88 17.02
CA ALA A 141 5.64 -26.57 16.83
C ALA A 141 5.58 -26.10 15.37
N ILE A 142 5.75 -27.03 14.42
CA ILE A 142 5.62 -26.80 12.98
C ILE A 142 4.18 -26.42 12.60
N ASP A 143 3.20 -27.19 13.07
CA ASP A 143 1.78 -26.94 12.79
C ASP A 143 1.34 -25.58 13.37
N ASN A 144 1.79 -25.24 14.58
CA ASN A 144 1.54 -23.92 15.18
C ASN A 144 2.23 -22.79 14.41
N ALA A 145 3.45 -23.01 13.90
CA ALA A 145 4.12 -22.03 13.05
C ALA A 145 3.32 -21.78 11.77
N PHE A 146 2.85 -22.84 11.09
CA PHE A 146 1.97 -22.73 9.92
C PHE A 146 0.70 -21.93 10.21
N ALA A 147 0.01 -22.24 11.31
CA ALA A 147 -1.19 -21.52 11.71
C ALA A 147 -0.89 -20.03 11.99
N GLY A 148 0.24 -19.73 12.62
CA GLY A 148 0.72 -18.37 12.83
C GLY A 148 0.98 -17.61 11.52
N TYR A 149 1.63 -18.26 10.54
CA TYR A 149 1.85 -17.66 9.21
C TYR A 149 0.57 -17.40 8.45
N GLU A 150 -0.36 -18.36 8.48
CA GLU A 150 -1.67 -18.18 7.84
C GLU A 150 -2.41 -17.01 8.48
N GLN A 151 -2.35 -16.87 9.80
CA GLN A 151 -2.96 -15.78 10.53
C GLN A 151 -2.33 -14.42 10.22
N VAL A 152 -1.00 -14.33 10.15
CA VAL A 152 -0.29 -13.11 9.73
C VAL A 152 -0.63 -12.74 8.29
N THR A 153 -0.56 -13.72 7.38
CA THR A 153 -0.91 -13.50 5.96
C THR A 153 -2.35 -13.00 5.82
N LYS A 154 -3.29 -13.59 6.57
CA LYS A 154 -4.68 -13.17 6.59
C LYS A 154 -4.83 -11.76 7.16
N ALA A 155 -4.17 -11.44 8.27
CA ALA A 155 -4.21 -10.12 8.87
C ALA A 155 -3.63 -9.05 7.92
N THR A 156 -2.53 -9.35 7.23
CA THR A 156 -1.95 -8.45 6.22
C THR A 156 -2.93 -8.24 5.05
N LYS A 157 -3.55 -9.31 4.52
CA LYS A 157 -4.58 -9.18 3.48
C LYS A 157 -5.77 -8.35 3.93
N GLN A 158 -6.25 -8.56 5.16
CA GLN A 158 -7.34 -7.76 5.73
C GLN A 158 -6.95 -6.29 5.90
N ALA A 159 -5.71 -6.01 6.28
CA ALA A 159 -5.20 -4.64 6.36
C ALA A 159 -5.16 -3.98 4.97
N VAL A 160 -4.72 -4.72 3.94
CA VAL A 160 -4.76 -4.25 2.54
C VAL A 160 -6.19 -3.97 2.08
N GLU A 161 -7.12 -4.89 2.31
CA GLU A 161 -8.54 -4.72 1.97
C GLU A 161 -9.14 -3.50 2.69
N ALA A 162 -8.81 -3.27 3.96
CA ALA A 162 -9.26 -2.11 4.71
C ALA A 162 -8.72 -0.80 4.13
N VAL A 163 -7.43 -0.76 3.76
CA VAL A 163 -6.81 0.40 3.11
C VAL A 163 -7.47 0.67 1.75
N GLU A 164 -7.66 -0.36 0.92
CA GLU A 164 -8.36 -0.26 -0.37
C GLU A 164 -9.78 0.30 -0.21
N ALA A 165 -10.51 -0.14 0.81
CA ALA A 165 -11.86 0.35 1.09
C ALA A 165 -11.88 1.84 1.48
N GLU A 166 -10.95 2.28 2.34
CA GLU A 166 -10.83 3.70 2.71
C GLU A 166 -10.45 4.57 1.52
N ILE A 167 -9.62 4.05 0.62
CA ILE A 167 -9.25 4.74 -0.62
C ILE A 167 -10.44 4.84 -1.58
N ALA A 168 -11.19 3.75 -1.76
CA ALA A 168 -12.38 3.75 -2.58
C ALA A 168 -13.40 4.80 -2.08
N LYS A 169 -13.55 4.92 -0.75
CA LYS A 169 -14.35 5.99 -0.13
C LYS A 169 -13.79 7.38 -0.44
N ALA A 170 -12.49 7.59 -0.29
CA ALA A 170 -11.85 8.87 -0.60
C ALA A 170 -12.08 9.28 -2.06
N ASN A 171 -11.89 8.35 -3.00
CA ASN A 171 -12.14 8.58 -4.43
C ASN A 171 -13.62 8.90 -4.71
N ALA A 172 -14.55 8.20 -4.06
CA ALA A 172 -15.98 8.47 -4.17
C ALA A 172 -16.34 9.88 -3.66
N LEU A 173 -15.73 10.34 -2.56
CA LEU A 173 -15.92 11.69 -2.03
C LEU A 173 -15.41 12.77 -2.98
N VAL A 174 -14.23 12.57 -3.59
CA VAL A 174 -13.67 13.49 -4.58
C VAL A 174 -14.54 13.53 -5.85
N ALA A 175 -15.00 12.37 -6.34
CA ALA A 175 -15.91 12.30 -7.49
C ALA A 175 -17.27 12.97 -7.21
N ALA A 176 -17.83 12.79 -6.01
CA ALA A 176 -19.08 13.42 -5.60
C ALA A 176 -18.96 14.96 -5.54
N GLN A 177 -17.82 15.47 -5.07
CA GLN A 177 -17.55 16.92 -5.08
C GLN A 177 -17.44 17.47 -6.52
N ALA A 178 -16.80 16.74 -7.44
CA ALA A 178 -16.74 17.10 -8.86
C ALA A 178 -18.12 17.15 -9.55
N THR A 179 -19.07 16.27 -9.15
CA THR A 179 -20.46 16.32 -9.64
C THR A 179 -21.32 17.41 -9.00
N SER A 180 -21.08 17.75 -7.73
CA SER A 180 -21.81 18.83 -7.05
C SER A 180 -21.49 20.23 -7.63
N ALA A 181 -20.29 20.41 -8.18
CA ALA A 181 -19.91 21.61 -8.93
C ALA A 181 -20.63 21.74 -10.28
N LYS A 182 -21.09 20.62 -10.88
CA LYS A 182 -21.88 20.61 -12.13
C LYS A 182 -23.37 20.90 -11.95
N THR A 183 -23.92 20.71 -10.74
CA THR A 183 -25.37 20.80 -10.50
C THR A 183 -25.82 22.18 -10.02
N LYS A 184 -24.88 23.12 -9.80
CA LYS A 184 -25.15 24.52 -9.42
C LYS A 184 -25.10 25.52 -10.59
N LYS A 185 -25.15 25.05 -11.84
CA LYS A 185 -25.29 25.90 -13.03
C LYS A 185 -26.72 25.89 -13.56
#